data_AF-A0A6P2CR12-F1
#
_entry.id   AF-A0A6P2CR12-F1
#
_cell.length_a   1.000
_cell.length_b   1.000
_cell.length_c   1.000
_cell.angle_alpha   90.00
_cell.angle_beta   90.00
_cell.angle_gamma   90.00
#
_symmetry.space_group_name_H-M   'P 1'
#
loop_
_entity.id
_entity.type
_entity.pdbx_description
1 polymer ?
#
loop_
_entity_poly.entity_id
_entity_poly.type
_entity_poly.pdbx_seq_one_letter_code
_entity_poly.pdbx_strand_id
1 'polypeptide(L)'
;MTEAEWLACTDEEAIAAAVCEFASDRKARLIACGCCRLVWDWLVNDKSRGAVETSELFADGLVTDDELSRAAYFAEAAVFAVDEMRERYRRDQKAVRDGWLDARDATENGIPSRDRTLISFDIARAAANWAERLNADDPRLCFRELPDPIFSPVVARDVMGNPFRSAAIDPSRLTTNVLTLAAQMYESRDCSAMPILADALQDAGCDDIDVLSHCRVPGPHVRGCWVVDLLLGKT
;
A
#
# COMPACT_ATOMS: atom_id res chain seq x y z
N MET A 1 -17.86 11.90 3.89
CA MET A 1 -16.83 12.98 4.06
C MET A 1 -17.06 14.06 3.01
N THR A 2 -16.73 15.33 3.26
CA THR A 2 -16.77 16.44 2.27
C THR A 2 -15.40 16.71 1.64
N GLU A 3 -15.36 17.48 0.54
CA GLU A 3 -14.10 17.88 -0.10
C GLU A 3 -13.14 18.62 0.85
N ALA A 4 -13.65 19.59 1.61
CA ALA A 4 -12.84 20.37 2.55
C ALA A 4 -12.29 19.48 3.68
N GLU A 5 -13.10 18.54 4.17
CA GLU A 5 -12.66 17.55 5.15
C GLU A 5 -11.58 16.64 4.54
N TRP A 6 -11.73 16.15 3.31
CA TRP A 6 -10.73 15.29 2.66
C TRP A 6 -9.36 15.95 2.55
N LEU A 7 -9.32 17.23 2.20
CA LEU A 7 -8.09 17.99 2.03
C LEU A 7 -7.39 18.31 3.36
N ALA A 8 -8.15 18.52 4.44
CA ALA A 8 -7.61 18.97 5.73
C ALA A 8 -7.46 17.86 6.79
N CYS A 9 -8.19 16.75 6.66
CA CYS A 9 -8.26 15.72 7.68
C CYS A 9 -6.92 14.99 7.86
N THR A 10 -6.55 14.67 9.09
CA THR A 10 -5.37 13.82 9.38
C THR A 10 -5.75 12.54 10.12
N ASP A 11 -7.04 12.38 10.43
CA ASP A 11 -7.59 11.22 11.11
C ASP A 11 -7.62 10.01 10.17
N GLU A 12 -6.91 8.96 10.58
CA GLU A 12 -6.71 7.75 9.77
C GLU A 12 -8.01 6.97 9.57
N GLU A 13 -8.86 6.87 10.60
CA GLU A 13 -10.16 6.19 10.52
C GLU A 13 -11.12 6.90 9.56
N ALA A 14 -11.18 8.24 9.60
CA ALA A 14 -12.02 9.02 8.71
C ALA A 14 -11.56 8.91 7.24
N ILE A 15 -10.24 8.92 7.00
CA ILE A 15 -9.68 8.76 5.64
C ILE A 15 -9.88 7.32 5.16
N ALA A 16 -9.70 6.32 6.02
CA ALA A 16 -10.02 4.92 5.75
C ALA A 16 -11.48 4.76 5.34
N ALA A 17 -12.42 5.32 6.11
CA ALA A 17 -13.85 5.29 5.79
C ALA A 17 -14.18 5.97 4.45
N ALA A 18 -13.49 7.06 4.11
CA ALA A 18 -13.65 7.71 2.81
C ALA A 18 -13.07 6.87 1.66
N VAL A 19 -11.95 6.18 1.86
CA VAL A 19 -11.45 5.20 0.88
C VAL A 19 -12.47 4.07 0.69
N CYS A 20 -13.09 3.59 1.77
CA CYS A 20 -14.21 2.65 1.67
C CYS A 20 -15.33 3.21 0.81
N GLU A 21 -15.70 4.49 0.98
CA GLU A 21 -16.84 5.07 0.28
C GLU A 21 -16.57 5.31 -1.22
N PHE A 22 -15.37 5.76 -1.58
CA PHE A 22 -15.11 6.35 -2.90
C PHE A 22 -14.15 5.56 -3.79
N ALA A 23 -13.36 4.64 -3.27
CA ALA A 23 -12.34 3.96 -4.07
C ALA A 23 -12.96 2.89 -5.00
N SER A 24 -12.44 2.82 -6.23
CA SER A 24 -12.59 1.61 -7.07
C SER A 24 -11.80 0.46 -6.47
N ASP A 25 -12.13 -0.78 -6.84
CA ASP A 25 -11.42 -1.96 -6.33
C ASP A 25 -9.92 -1.92 -6.70
N ARG A 26 -9.61 -1.41 -7.89
CA ARG A 26 -8.23 -1.15 -8.35
C ARG A 26 -7.51 -0.15 -7.43
N LYS A 27 -8.11 1.01 -7.18
CA LYS A 27 -7.50 2.06 -6.34
C LYS A 27 -7.35 1.60 -4.90
N ALA A 28 -8.35 0.94 -4.33
CA ALA A 28 -8.26 0.37 -2.99
C ALA A 28 -7.03 -0.53 -2.90
N ARG A 29 -6.88 -1.49 -3.84
CA ARG A 29 -5.73 -2.42 -3.87
C ARG A 29 -4.39 -1.71 -3.96
N LEU A 30 -4.27 -0.68 -4.80
CA LEU A 30 -3.04 0.09 -4.94
C LEU A 30 -2.71 0.91 -3.69
N ILE A 31 -3.72 1.39 -2.94
CA ILE A 31 -3.52 2.02 -1.63
C ILE A 31 -2.91 1.03 -0.64
N ALA A 32 -3.38 -0.23 -0.57
CA ALA A 32 -2.71 -1.28 0.23
C ALA A 32 -1.26 -1.42 -0.12
N CYS A 33 -1.02 -1.63 -1.42
CA CYS A 33 0.29 -2.00 -1.91
C CYS A 33 1.26 -0.86 -1.62
N GLY A 34 0.84 0.39 -1.88
CA GLY A 34 1.58 1.59 -1.52
C GLY A 34 1.87 1.69 -0.02
N CYS A 35 0.90 1.40 0.84
CA CYS A 35 1.12 1.36 2.28
C CYS A 35 2.15 0.29 2.68
N CYS A 36 2.09 -0.91 2.07
CA CYS A 36 3.06 -1.98 2.28
C CYS A 36 4.47 -1.59 1.76
N ARG A 37 4.56 -0.80 0.69
CA ARG A 37 5.82 -0.31 0.13
C ARG A 37 6.53 0.66 1.07
N LEU A 38 5.81 1.43 1.89
CA LEU A 38 6.43 2.30 2.90
C LEU A 38 7.19 1.52 3.98
N VAL A 39 6.83 0.26 4.18
CA VAL A 39 7.41 -0.66 5.16
C VAL A 39 8.08 -1.85 4.48
N TRP A 40 8.54 -1.68 3.24
CA TRP A 40 9.12 -2.75 2.42
C TRP A 40 10.34 -3.46 3.05
N ASP A 41 11.16 -2.70 3.77
CA ASP A 41 12.31 -3.24 4.51
C ASP A 41 11.88 -4.08 5.72
N TRP A 42 10.66 -3.90 6.19
CA TRP A 42 10.09 -4.75 7.23
C TRP A 42 9.56 -6.04 6.64
N LEU A 43 9.17 -6.07 5.36
CA LEU A 43 8.75 -7.28 4.64
C LEU A 43 9.92 -8.26 4.41
N VAL A 44 10.37 -8.93 5.47
CA VAL A 44 11.57 -9.81 5.45
C VAL A 44 11.38 -11.10 4.67
N ASN A 45 10.14 -11.49 4.36
CA ASN A 45 9.84 -12.70 3.60
C ASN A 45 9.55 -12.37 2.12
N ASP A 46 10.27 -13.03 1.21
CA ASP A 46 10.10 -12.89 -0.24
C ASP A 46 8.68 -13.23 -0.71
N LYS A 47 7.95 -14.11 0.00
CA LYS A 47 6.54 -14.43 -0.30
C LYS A 47 5.63 -13.25 -0.02
N SER A 48 5.88 -12.51 1.05
CA SER A 48 5.11 -11.31 1.39
C SER A 48 5.34 -10.19 0.39
N ARG A 49 6.61 -9.98 -0.01
CA ARG A 49 6.97 -9.05 -1.09
C ARG A 49 6.34 -9.44 -2.42
N GLY A 50 6.42 -10.73 -2.77
CA GLY A 50 5.79 -11.28 -3.97
C GLY A 50 4.28 -11.08 -3.98
N ALA A 51 3.59 -11.24 -2.85
CA ALA A 51 2.14 -10.99 -2.77
C ALA A 51 1.76 -9.52 -3.03
N VAL A 52 2.55 -8.56 -2.54
CA VAL A 52 2.35 -7.13 -2.84
C VAL A 52 2.56 -6.88 -4.34
N GLU A 53 3.63 -7.42 -4.92
CA GLU A 53 3.93 -7.28 -6.35
C GLU A 53 2.85 -7.91 -7.24
N THR A 54 2.38 -9.12 -6.92
CA THR A 54 1.29 -9.78 -7.63
C THR A 54 -0.02 -8.99 -7.49
N SER A 55 -0.29 -8.42 -6.31
CA SER A 55 -1.47 -7.58 -6.09
C SER A 55 -1.45 -6.30 -6.93
N GLU A 56 -0.29 -5.65 -7.06
CA GLU A 56 -0.11 -4.49 -7.94
C GLU A 56 -0.38 -4.83 -9.41
N LEU A 57 0.11 -5.99 -9.87
CA LEU A 57 -0.11 -6.46 -11.24
C LEU A 57 -1.58 -6.85 -11.47
N PHE A 58 -2.22 -7.46 -10.47
CA PHE A 58 -3.61 -7.85 -10.53
C PHE A 58 -4.53 -6.62 -10.62
N ALA A 59 -4.18 -5.54 -9.91
CA ALA A 59 -4.89 -4.26 -10.00
C ALA A 59 -4.98 -3.74 -11.44
N ASP A 60 -3.98 -4.05 -12.27
CA ASP A 60 -3.92 -3.68 -13.68
C ASP A 60 -4.39 -4.79 -14.64
N GLY A 61 -4.92 -5.90 -14.13
CA GLY A 61 -5.37 -7.04 -14.93
C GLY A 61 -4.24 -7.80 -15.63
N LEU A 62 -3.00 -7.71 -15.12
CA LEU A 62 -1.82 -8.32 -15.72
C LEU A 62 -1.53 -9.74 -15.21
N VAL A 63 -2.23 -10.17 -14.17
CA VAL A 63 -2.18 -11.54 -13.61
C VAL A 63 -3.60 -12.01 -13.30
N THR A 64 -3.78 -13.32 -13.27
CA THR A 64 -5.06 -14.00 -13.04
C THR A 64 -5.44 -14.07 -11.55
N ASP A 65 -6.72 -14.35 -11.27
CA ASP A 65 -7.20 -14.61 -9.91
C ASP A 65 -6.46 -15.78 -9.24
N ASP A 66 -6.11 -16.82 -10.01
CA ASP A 66 -5.35 -17.98 -9.50
C ASP A 66 -3.92 -17.59 -9.10
N GLU A 67 -3.25 -16.77 -9.91
CA GLU A 67 -1.93 -16.25 -9.58
C GLU A 67 -1.95 -15.38 -8.32
N LEU A 68 -2.96 -14.52 -8.18
CA LEU A 68 -3.18 -13.73 -6.98
C LEU A 68 -3.45 -14.63 -5.76
N SER A 69 -4.35 -15.60 -5.89
CA SER A 69 -4.71 -16.54 -4.82
C SER A 69 -3.52 -17.37 -4.35
N ARG A 70 -2.69 -17.85 -5.28
CA ARG A 70 -1.45 -18.57 -4.94
C ARG A 70 -0.46 -17.67 -4.20
N ALA A 71 -0.27 -16.44 -4.67
CA ALA A 71 0.63 -15.49 -3.99
C ALA A 71 0.15 -15.18 -2.56
N ALA A 72 -1.16 -15.00 -2.38
CA ALA A 72 -1.79 -14.82 -1.09
C ALA A 72 -1.56 -16.01 -0.16
N TYR A 73 -1.87 -17.22 -0.64
CA TYR A 73 -1.68 -18.46 0.10
C TYR A 73 -0.23 -18.62 0.59
N PHE A 74 0.76 -18.35 -0.27
CA PHE A 74 2.17 -18.45 0.15
C PHE A 74 2.58 -17.38 1.17
N ALA A 75 2.04 -16.16 1.05
CA ALA A 75 2.28 -15.11 2.03
C ALA A 75 1.61 -15.43 3.38
N GLU A 76 0.41 -15.99 3.36
CA GLU A 76 -0.33 -16.40 4.56
C GLU A 76 0.30 -17.62 5.24
N ALA A 77 0.70 -18.65 4.49
CA ALA A 77 1.42 -19.80 5.02
C ALA A 77 2.72 -19.38 5.74
N ALA A 78 3.39 -18.34 5.25
CA ALA A 78 4.55 -17.77 5.92
C ALA A 78 4.19 -17.07 7.26
N VAL A 79 2.98 -16.53 7.38
CA VAL A 79 2.46 -15.93 8.61
C VAL A 79 2.11 -17.01 9.64
N PHE A 80 1.42 -18.07 9.25
CA PHE A 80 1.07 -19.16 10.19
C PHE A 80 2.29 -19.79 10.84
N ALA A 81 3.37 -19.99 10.07
CA ALA A 81 4.65 -20.46 10.60
C ALA A 81 5.22 -19.54 11.70
N VAL A 82 4.86 -18.24 11.68
CA VAL A 82 5.34 -17.25 12.65
C VAL A 82 4.32 -17.01 13.77
N ASP A 83 3.02 -17.14 13.54
CA ASP A 83 2.02 -17.09 14.62
C ASP A 83 2.21 -18.25 15.60
N GLU A 84 2.58 -19.44 15.13
CA GLU A 84 3.03 -20.53 16.01
C GLU A 84 4.25 -20.11 16.86
N MET A 85 5.20 -19.39 16.25
CA MET A 85 6.39 -18.85 16.93
C MET A 85 6.02 -17.76 17.94
N ARG A 86 5.03 -16.93 17.64
CA ARG A 86 4.49 -15.86 18.50
C ARG A 86 3.72 -16.42 19.69
N GLU A 87 2.91 -17.44 19.48
CA GLU A 87 2.21 -18.15 20.56
C GLU A 87 3.20 -18.85 21.48
N ARG A 88 4.21 -19.51 20.90
CA ARG A 88 5.32 -20.10 21.65
C ARG A 88 6.03 -19.03 22.49
N TYR A 89 6.42 -17.92 21.88
CA TYR A 89 7.04 -16.78 22.59
C TYR A 89 6.16 -16.23 23.72
N ARG A 90 4.85 -16.04 23.50
CA ARG A 90 3.92 -15.60 24.55
C ARG A 90 3.82 -16.59 25.70
N ARG A 91 3.79 -17.90 25.40
CA ARG A 91 3.80 -18.97 26.41
C ARG A 91 5.10 -18.94 27.21
N ASP A 92 6.24 -18.81 26.54
CA ASP A 92 7.56 -18.81 27.17
C ASP A 92 7.73 -17.56 28.05
N GLN A 93 7.34 -16.37 27.58
CA GLN A 93 7.35 -15.15 28.41
C GLN A 93 6.41 -15.25 29.62
N LYS A 94 5.23 -15.84 29.45
CA LYS A 94 4.31 -16.10 30.56
C LYS A 94 4.94 -17.06 31.56
N ALA A 95 5.57 -18.14 31.09
CA ALA A 95 6.24 -19.11 31.92
C ALA A 95 7.42 -18.48 32.70
N VAL A 96 8.20 -17.59 32.08
CA VAL A 96 9.24 -16.80 32.78
C VAL A 96 8.65 -15.91 33.85
N ARG A 97 7.63 -15.10 33.51
CA ARG A 97 6.98 -14.19 34.46
C ARG A 97 6.38 -14.93 35.64
N ASP A 98 5.77 -16.08 35.38
CA ASP A 98 5.09 -16.89 36.37
C ASP A 98 6.10 -17.81 37.13
N GLY A 99 7.40 -17.74 36.81
CA GLY A 99 8.49 -18.44 37.51
C GLY A 99 8.69 -19.91 37.15
N TRP A 100 8.07 -20.39 36.07
CA TRP A 100 8.10 -21.78 35.59
C TRP A 100 9.24 -22.06 34.60
N LEU A 101 9.84 -21.01 34.02
CA LEU A 101 10.95 -21.10 33.07
C LEU A 101 12.04 -20.08 33.48
N ASP A 102 13.32 -20.47 33.48
CA ASP A 102 14.41 -19.48 33.67
C ASP A 102 14.45 -18.54 32.46
N ALA A 103 14.61 -17.24 32.70
CA ALA A 103 14.72 -16.25 31.64
C ALA A 103 15.88 -16.55 30.66
N ARG A 104 16.91 -17.26 31.13
CA ARG A 104 18.05 -17.73 30.32
C ARG A 104 17.66 -18.90 29.40
N ASP A 105 16.74 -19.75 29.84
CA ASP A 105 16.23 -20.88 29.05
C ASP A 105 15.12 -20.44 28.08
N ALA A 106 14.44 -19.34 28.38
CA ALA A 106 13.51 -18.68 27.46
C ALA A 106 14.21 -17.99 26.28
N THR A 107 15.54 -17.92 26.32
CA THR A 107 16.36 -17.30 25.27
C THR A 107 17.68 -18.06 25.06
N GLU A 108 17.58 -19.26 24.50
CA GLU A 108 18.73 -19.97 23.92
C GLU A 108 18.71 -19.82 22.38
N ASN A 109 19.76 -19.20 21.82
CA ASN A 109 19.93 -18.67 20.43
C ASN A 109 19.51 -17.22 20.13
N GLY A 110 19.23 -16.40 21.15
CA GLY A 110 19.42 -14.95 21.05
C GLY A 110 18.26 -14.11 20.49
N ILE A 111 17.86 -13.14 21.31
CA ILE A 111 17.32 -11.81 20.98
C ILE A 111 15.85 -11.73 20.47
N PRO A 112 14.96 -11.17 21.34
CA PRO A 112 13.59 -10.70 21.09
C PRO A 112 13.38 -9.17 21.33
N SER A 113 12.41 -8.53 20.65
CA SER A 113 11.53 -7.42 21.12
C SER A 113 10.79 -6.80 19.92
N ARG A 114 9.44 -6.91 19.88
CA ARG A 114 8.58 -6.40 18.77
C ARG A 114 9.28 -6.48 17.40
N ASP A 115 9.61 -7.71 17.01
CA ASP A 115 10.45 -7.99 15.87
C ASP A 115 9.85 -7.37 14.60
N ARG A 116 10.65 -6.67 13.79
CA ARG A 116 10.22 -6.17 12.47
C ARG A 116 9.64 -7.30 11.63
N THR A 117 10.10 -8.51 11.88
CA THR A 117 9.56 -9.79 11.42
C THR A 117 8.08 -9.98 11.81
N LEU A 118 7.67 -9.75 13.05
CA LEU A 118 6.25 -9.87 13.44
C LEU A 118 5.38 -8.78 12.80
N ILE A 119 5.90 -7.54 12.68
CA ILE A 119 5.21 -6.46 11.96
C ILE A 119 5.13 -6.79 10.46
N SER A 120 6.20 -7.33 9.88
CA SER A 120 6.26 -7.88 8.50
C SER A 120 5.12 -8.83 8.24
N PHE A 121 4.86 -9.72 9.19
CA PHE A 121 3.88 -10.78 9.04
C PHE A 121 2.46 -10.27 9.28
N ASP A 122 2.23 -9.32 10.20
CA ASP A 122 0.94 -8.64 10.30
C ASP A 122 0.65 -7.77 9.05
N ILE A 123 1.67 -7.13 8.44
CA ILE A 123 1.57 -6.43 7.15
C ILE A 123 1.33 -7.42 6.01
N ALA A 124 2.09 -8.52 5.96
CA ALA A 124 1.95 -9.55 4.94
C ALA A 124 0.60 -10.27 5.03
N ARG A 125 0.11 -10.53 6.25
CA ARG A 125 -1.22 -11.06 6.53
C ARG A 125 -2.28 -10.08 6.11
N ALA A 126 -2.11 -8.78 6.37
CA ALA A 126 -3.00 -7.76 5.83
C ALA A 126 -2.98 -7.81 4.30
N ALA A 127 -1.82 -7.67 3.65
CA ALA A 127 -1.67 -7.71 2.19
C ALA A 127 -2.14 -9.02 1.53
N ALA A 128 -1.99 -10.17 2.19
CA ALA A 128 -2.46 -11.48 1.72
C ALA A 128 -3.95 -11.68 1.98
N ASN A 129 -4.48 -11.22 3.12
CA ASN A 129 -5.92 -11.19 3.38
C ASN A 129 -6.66 -10.24 2.43
N TRP A 130 -5.99 -9.28 1.80
CA TRP A 130 -6.55 -8.48 0.70
C TRP A 130 -6.80 -9.29 -0.58
N ALA A 131 -6.23 -10.48 -0.71
CA ALA A 131 -6.48 -11.41 -1.81
C ALA A 131 -7.48 -12.52 -1.44
N GLU A 132 -7.54 -12.97 -0.18
CA GLU A 132 -8.56 -13.94 0.27
C GLU A 132 -9.92 -13.33 0.68
N ARG A 133 -9.95 -12.13 1.29
CA ARG A 133 -11.21 -11.43 1.62
C ARG A 133 -12.01 -11.01 0.38
N LEU A 134 -11.46 -11.15 -0.83
CA LEU A 134 -12.19 -11.02 -2.09
C LEU A 134 -13.33 -12.05 -2.24
N ASN A 135 -13.36 -13.10 -1.40
CA ASN A 135 -14.48 -14.04 -1.30
C ASN A 135 -15.44 -13.79 -0.12
N ALA A 136 -15.21 -12.79 0.72
CA ALA A 136 -16.10 -12.46 1.84
C ALA A 136 -16.19 -10.94 2.03
N ASP A 137 -17.28 -10.35 1.51
CA ASP A 137 -17.81 -9.02 1.79
C ASP A 137 -16.86 -7.81 1.58
N ASP A 138 -17.06 -7.11 0.45
CA ASP A 138 -16.57 -5.77 0.07
C ASP A 138 -15.12 -5.39 0.45
N PRO A 139 -14.17 -5.29 -0.51
CA PRO A 139 -12.76 -4.92 -0.26
C PRO A 139 -12.58 -3.55 0.41
N ARG A 140 -13.63 -2.73 0.46
CA ARG A 140 -13.68 -1.46 1.18
C ARG A 140 -13.68 -1.65 2.70
N LEU A 141 -14.35 -2.66 3.24
CA LEU A 141 -14.57 -2.79 4.70
C LEU A 141 -13.29 -3.12 5.50
N CYS A 142 -12.23 -3.57 4.82
CA CYS A 142 -10.99 -3.99 5.47
C CYS A 142 -10.22 -2.83 6.13
N PHE A 143 -10.34 -1.60 5.63
CA PHE A 143 -9.63 -0.44 6.22
C PHE A 143 -10.09 -0.09 7.63
N ARG A 144 -11.30 -0.52 8.03
CA ARG A 144 -11.83 -0.33 9.39
C ARG A 144 -11.36 -1.38 10.40
N GLU A 145 -10.77 -2.48 9.92
CA GLU A 145 -10.34 -3.62 10.73
C GLU A 145 -8.82 -3.88 10.67
N LEU A 146 -8.08 -3.08 9.89
CA LEU A 146 -6.62 -3.16 9.85
C LEU A 146 -6.08 -2.84 11.25
N PRO A 147 -5.19 -3.68 11.82
CA PRO A 147 -4.43 -3.25 12.98
C PRO A 147 -3.57 -2.04 12.59
N ASP A 148 -3.64 -0.97 13.39
CA ASP A 148 -2.65 0.11 13.44
C ASP A 148 -1.22 -0.47 13.29
N PRO A 149 -0.36 0.00 12.36
CA PRO A 149 -0.29 1.37 11.82
C PRO A 149 0.00 1.46 10.29
N ILE A 150 -0.50 0.55 9.46
CA ILE A 150 -0.01 0.44 8.06
C ILE A 150 -0.70 1.43 7.13
N PHE A 151 -1.95 1.79 7.43
CA PHE A 151 -2.71 2.70 6.59
C PHE A 151 -2.09 4.10 6.58
N SER A 152 -1.83 4.64 5.39
CA SER A 152 -1.27 5.98 5.23
C SER A 152 -2.27 6.88 4.52
N PRO A 153 -2.80 7.93 5.19
CA PRO A 153 -3.62 8.95 4.54
C PRO A 153 -2.92 9.65 3.37
N VAL A 154 -1.58 9.71 3.41
CA VAL A 154 -0.78 10.31 2.33
C VAL A 154 -0.81 9.41 1.09
N VAL A 155 -0.64 8.11 1.24
CA VAL A 155 -0.77 7.13 0.13
C VAL A 155 -2.21 7.10 -0.40
N ALA A 156 -3.20 7.16 0.48
CA ALA A 156 -4.60 7.22 0.07
C ALA A 156 -4.87 8.43 -0.85
N ARG A 157 -4.33 9.60 -0.50
CA ARG A 157 -4.42 10.81 -1.35
C ARG A 157 -3.58 10.73 -2.60
N ASP A 158 -2.41 10.11 -2.54
CA ASP A 158 -1.58 9.89 -3.72
C ASP A 158 -2.31 9.05 -4.78
N VAL A 159 -3.02 8.00 -4.38
CA VAL A 159 -3.73 7.12 -5.33
C VAL A 159 -5.12 7.65 -5.72
N MET A 160 -5.87 8.22 -4.76
CA MET A 160 -7.22 8.71 -5.04
C MET A 160 -7.23 10.08 -5.70
N GLY A 161 -6.26 10.94 -5.39
CA GLY A 161 -6.36 12.38 -5.64
C GLY A 161 -7.48 13.01 -4.82
N ASN A 162 -8.26 13.87 -5.45
CA ASN A 162 -9.48 14.41 -4.86
C ASN A 162 -10.70 13.61 -5.36
N PRO A 163 -11.33 12.76 -4.54
CA PRO A 163 -12.45 11.92 -4.99
C PRO A 163 -13.71 12.72 -5.33
N PHE A 164 -13.77 14.01 -4.95
CA PHE A 164 -14.88 14.91 -5.26
C PHE A 164 -14.68 15.69 -6.57
N ARG A 165 -13.49 15.59 -7.19
CA ARG A 165 -13.17 16.22 -8.46
C ARG A 165 -12.55 15.23 -9.43
N SER A 166 -13.21 15.01 -10.55
CA SER A 166 -12.60 14.26 -11.66
C SER A 166 -11.53 15.12 -12.32
N ALA A 167 -10.26 14.78 -12.13
CA ALA A 167 -9.17 15.36 -12.89
C ALA A 167 -9.24 14.89 -14.34
N ALA A 168 -9.01 15.80 -15.28
CA ALA A 168 -8.95 15.52 -16.71
C ALA A 168 -7.71 16.20 -17.29
N ILE A 169 -7.00 15.51 -18.18
CA ILE A 169 -5.85 16.06 -18.89
C ILE A 169 -6.20 16.22 -20.37
N ASP A 170 -5.88 17.37 -20.95
CA ASP A 170 -6.01 17.59 -22.39
C ASP A 170 -5.03 16.66 -23.14
N PRO A 171 -5.50 15.82 -24.09
CA PRO A 171 -4.64 14.96 -24.90
C PRO A 171 -3.47 15.69 -25.59
N SER A 172 -3.61 16.98 -25.89
CA SER A 172 -2.52 17.80 -26.46
C SER A 172 -1.29 17.91 -25.55
N ARG A 173 -1.47 17.69 -24.24
CA ARG A 173 -0.42 17.73 -23.21
C ARG A 173 0.30 16.39 -23.02
N LEU A 174 -0.21 15.30 -23.60
CA LEU A 174 0.38 13.96 -23.54
C LEU A 174 1.52 13.82 -24.55
N THR A 175 2.52 14.67 -24.42
CA THR A 175 3.73 14.62 -25.26
C THR A 175 4.51 13.34 -25.01
N THR A 176 5.38 12.95 -25.95
CA THR A 176 6.25 11.77 -25.80
C THR A 176 7.04 11.81 -24.49
N ASN A 177 7.60 12.96 -24.12
CA ASN A 177 8.38 13.09 -22.88
C ASN A 177 7.53 12.84 -21.63
N VAL A 178 6.32 13.41 -21.58
CA VAL A 178 5.37 13.22 -20.45
C VAL A 178 5.00 11.75 -20.32
N LEU A 179 4.63 11.10 -21.43
CA LEU A 179 4.23 9.69 -21.42
C LEU A 179 5.39 8.76 -21.08
N THR A 180 6.59 9.02 -21.60
CA THR A 180 7.79 8.21 -21.29
C THR A 180 8.17 8.31 -19.82
N LEU A 181 8.17 9.50 -19.23
CA LEU A 181 8.43 9.67 -17.79
C LEU A 181 7.37 8.95 -16.96
N ALA A 182 6.08 9.17 -17.26
CA ALA A 182 4.99 8.51 -16.53
C ALA A 182 5.07 6.99 -16.61
N ALA A 183 5.31 6.43 -17.80
CA ALA A 183 5.45 4.98 -18.00
C ALA A 183 6.65 4.42 -17.23
N GLN A 184 7.82 5.09 -17.31
CA GLN A 184 9.02 4.66 -16.61
C GLN A 184 8.81 4.64 -15.08
N MET A 185 8.19 5.68 -14.51
CA MET A 185 7.90 5.72 -13.07
C MET A 185 6.91 4.61 -12.69
N TYR A 186 5.89 4.38 -13.51
CA TYR A 186 4.88 3.36 -13.26
C TYR A 186 5.47 1.93 -13.27
N GLU A 187 6.32 1.62 -14.26
CA GLU A 187 6.95 0.31 -14.40
C GLU A 187 8.02 0.06 -13.34
N SER A 188 8.89 1.05 -13.10
CA SER A 188 10.00 0.94 -12.14
C SER A 188 9.54 1.05 -10.68
N ARG A 189 8.35 1.62 -10.44
CA ARG A 189 7.83 2.00 -9.11
C ARG A 189 8.69 3.06 -8.42
N ASP A 190 9.54 3.73 -9.17
CA ASP A 190 10.36 4.84 -8.71
C ASP A 190 9.78 6.15 -9.26
N CYS A 191 9.17 6.91 -8.37
CA CYS A 191 8.58 8.21 -8.67
C CYS A 191 9.51 9.38 -8.27
N SER A 192 10.82 9.15 -8.13
CA SER A 192 11.80 10.21 -7.84
C SER A 192 11.84 11.31 -8.89
N ALA A 193 11.41 11.01 -10.13
CA ALA A 193 11.33 11.96 -11.23
C ALA A 193 10.03 12.81 -11.26
N MET A 194 9.17 12.76 -10.22
CA MET A 194 7.91 13.53 -10.18
C MET A 194 8.10 15.05 -10.37
N PRO A 195 9.11 15.72 -9.78
CA PRO A 195 9.36 17.13 -10.06
C PRO A 195 9.70 17.40 -11.54
N ILE A 196 10.42 16.48 -12.18
CA ILE A 196 10.76 16.57 -13.62
C ILE A 196 9.51 16.37 -14.47
N LEU A 197 8.61 15.47 -14.05
CA LEU A 197 7.30 15.32 -14.69
C LEU A 197 6.48 16.61 -14.61
N ALA A 198 6.51 17.32 -13.47
CA ALA A 198 5.83 18.60 -13.32
C ALA A 198 6.32 19.64 -14.35
N ASP A 199 7.64 19.72 -14.54
CA ASP A 199 8.24 20.65 -15.50
C ASP A 199 7.90 20.24 -16.94
N ALA A 200 7.95 18.94 -17.26
CA ALA A 200 7.55 18.44 -18.57
C ALA A 200 6.06 18.71 -18.88
N LEU A 201 5.19 18.59 -17.88
CA LEU A 201 3.77 18.95 -18.01
C LEU A 201 3.59 20.45 -18.23
N GLN A 202 4.32 21.29 -17.49
CA GLN A 202 4.26 22.73 -17.64
C GLN A 202 4.79 23.19 -19.01
N ASP A 203 5.88 22.60 -19.51
CA ASP A 203 6.42 22.84 -20.86
C ASP A 203 5.46 22.37 -21.96
N ALA A 204 4.75 21.27 -21.70
CA ALA A 204 3.66 20.82 -22.55
C ALA A 204 2.45 21.77 -22.51
N GLY A 205 2.40 22.73 -21.57
CA GLY A 205 1.38 23.76 -21.39
C GLY A 205 0.27 23.42 -20.40
N CYS A 206 0.49 22.46 -19.50
CA CYS A 206 -0.40 22.22 -18.36
C CYS A 206 -0.35 23.41 -17.40
N ASP A 207 -1.51 23.94 -17.04
CA ASP A 207 -1.73 25.02 -16.08
C ASP A 207 -2.59 24.60 -14.88
N ASP A 208 -2.93 23.31 -14.79
CA ASP A 208 -3.68 22.74 -13.68
C ASP A 208 -2.83 22.77 -12.39
N ILE A 209 -3.25 23.60 -11.45
CA ILE A 209 -2.54 23.83 -10.19
C ILE A 209 -2.52 22.56 -9.34
N ASP A 210 -3.58 21.76 -9.35
CA ASP A 210 -3.67 20.55 -8.52
C ASP A 210 -2.72 19.47 -9.04
N VAL A 211 -2.64 19.29 -10.37
CA VAL A 211 -1.68 18.38 -11.01
C VAL A 211 -0.25 18.82 -10.73
N LEU A 212 0.08 20.08 -11.01
CA LEU A 212 1.45 20.58 -10.87
C LEU A 212 1.91 20.65 -9.41
N SER A 213 1.02 21.03 -8.48
CA SER A 213 1.36 21.07 -7.06
C SER A 213 1.57 19.67 -6.51
N HIS A 214 0.72 18.70 -6.88
CA HIS A 214 0.90 17.31 -6.47
C HIS A 214 2.27 16.76 -6.87
N CYS A 215 2.71 17.00 -8.11
CA CYS A 215 4.02 16.54 -8.59
C CYS A 215 5.22 17.22 -7.92
N ARG A 216 5.03 18.41 -7.35
CA ARG A 216 6.10 19.22 -6.74
C ARG A 216 6.19 19.04 -5.24
N VAL A 217 5.09 18.67 -4.58
CA VAL A 217 5.08 18.42 -3.14
C VAL A 217 5.87 17.15 -2.85
N PRO A 218 6.90 17.20 -1.99
CA PRO A 218 7.61 16.00 -1.57
C PRO A 218 6.68 15.06 -0.82
N GLY A 219 6.70 13.79 -1.18
CA GLY A 219 5.90 12.76 -0.53
C GLY A 219 6.08 11.41 -1.20
N PRO A 220 5.60 10.32 -0.57
CA PRO A 220 5.59 9.03 -1.22
C PRO A 220 4.59 9.06 -2.37
N HIS A 221 5.10 8.86 -3.58
CA HIS A 221 4.29 8.51 -4.75
C HIS A 221 4.44 7.01 -5.00
N VAL A 222 3.31 6.32 -5.13
CA VAL A 222 3.26 4.87 -5.31
C VAL A 222 2.65 4.52 -6.66
N ARG A 223 2.74 3.25 -7.05
CA ARG A 223 1.99 2.76 -8.22
C ARG A 223 0.50 3.02 -7.98
N GLY A 224 -0.16 3.67 -8.94
CA GLY A 224 -1.53 4.15 -8.79
C GLY A 224 -1.64 5.64 -8.45
N CYS A 225 -0.51 6.36 -8.31
CA CYS A 225 -0.50 7.83 -8.20
C CYS A 225 -1.45 8.45 -9.22
N TRP A 226 -2.39 9.28 -8.76
CA TRP A 226 -3.52 9.74 -9.57
C TRP A 226 -3.08 10.56 -10.78
N VAL A 227 -1.96 11.31 -10.69
CA VAL A 227 -1.41 12.03 -11.84
C VAL A 227 -0.81 11.06 -12.86
N VAL A 228 -0.01 10.09 -12.41
CA VAL A 228 0.59 9.10 -13.32
C VAL A 228 -0.49 8.25 -13.98
N ASP A 229 -1.49 7.80 -13.24
CA ASP A 229 -2.64 7.06 -13.75
C ASP A 229 -3.45 7.90 -14.75
N LEU A 230 -3.67 9.19 -14.46
CA LEU A 230 -4.35 10.12 -15.38
C LEU A 230 -3.60 10.23 -16.72
N LEU A 231 -2.26 10.34 -16.69
CA LEU A 231 -1.44 10.43 -17.90
C LEU A 231 -1.40 9.12 -18.69
N LEU A 232 -1.48 7.97 -18.01
CA LEU A 232 -1.45 6.64 -18.62
C LEU A 232 -2.85 6.10 -18.95
N GLY A 233 -3.93 6.84 -18.65
CA GLY A 233 -5.30 6.42 -18.90
C GLY A 233 -5.73 5.21 -18.06
N LYS A 234 -5.23 5.09 -16.82
CA LYS A 234 -5.57 4.02 -15.88
C LYS A 234 -6.63 4.51 -14.89
N THR A 235 -7.73 3.78 -14.74
CA THR A 235 -8.87 4.12 -13.85
C THR A 235 -9.24 2.97 -12.94
#